data_AF-A0A847GXT1-F1
#
_entry.id   AF-A0A847GXT1-F1
#
_cell.length_a   1.000
_cell.length_b   1.000
_cell.length_c   1.000
_cell.angle_alpha   90.00
_cell.angle_beta   90.00
_cell.angle_gamma   90.00
#
_symmetry.space_group_name_H-M   'P 1'
#
loop_
_entity.id
_entity.type
_entity.pdbx_description
1 polymer ?
#
loop_
_entity_poly.entity_id
_entity_poly.type
_entity_poly.pdbx_seq_one_letter_code
_entity_poly.pdbx_strand_id
1 'polypeptide(L)'
;MNLIVHADPPPLYEANDRVVRIAGTRIPLERIVRAFLAGSTPEQIAQDYDVLSLEDVYAVVNYYLHHRSEVDAYLADAEADAVRTRDETERQHGLNGIRARLLARRSTKVE
;
A
#
# COMPACT_ATOMS: atom_id res chain seq x y z
N MET A 1 40.46 16.24 4.17
CA MET A 1 39.05 16.31 3.74
C MET A 1 38.24 15.56 4.79
N ASN A 2 37.30 16.23 5.46
CA ASN A 2 36.50 15.61 6.53
C ASN A 2 35.08 15.37 6.00
N LEU A 3 34.65 14.11 5.98
CA LEU A 3 33.30 13.73 5.58
C LEU A 3 32.42 13.66 6.83
N ILE A 4 31.32 14.40 6.83
CA ILE A 4 30.31 14.32 7.90
C ILE A 4 29.34 13.19 7.51
N VAL A 5 29.15 12.22 8.41
CA VAL A 5 28.20 11.12 8.22
C VAL A 5 26.84 11.56 8.77
N HIS A 6 25.81 11.52 7.93
CA HIS A 6 24.44 11.85 8.29
C HIS A 6 23.63 10.56 8.54
N ALA A 7 22.69 10.63 9.48
CA ALA A 7 21.74 9.55 9.77
C ALA A 7 20.33 10.08 9.50
N ASP A 8 19.93 10.02 8.23
CA ASP A 8 18.64 10.52 7.80
C ASP A 8 17.55 9.46 8.04
N PRO A 9 16.37 9.84 8.57
CA PRO A 9 15.26 8.91 8.73
C PRO A 9 14.73 8.46 7.37
N PRO A 10 14.16 7.25 7.26
CA PRO A 10 13.50 6.83 6.03
C PRO A 10 12.33 7.78 5.70
N PRO A 11 11.97 7.94 4.42
CA PRO A 11 10.91 8.85 3.97
C PRO A 11 9.53 8.25 4.26
N LEU A 12 9.24 7.91 5.52
CA LEU A 12 8.03 7.24 5.96
C LEU A 12 7.28 8.13 6.95
N TYR A 13 5.96 8.16 6.83
CA TYR A 13 5.09 8.83 7.79
C TYR A 13 3.80 8.03 8.00
N GLU A 14 3.28 8.04 9.23
CA GLU A 14 1.96 7.50 9.53
C GLU A 14 0.89 8.52 9.15
N ALA A 15 -0.02 8.14 8.26
CA ALA A 15 -1.16 8.97 7.90
C ALA A 15 -2.31 8.82 8.92
N ASN A 16 -3.27 9.75 8.88
CA ASN A 16 -4.41 9.80 9.83
C ASN A 16 -5.28 8.53 9.86
N ASP A 17 -5.16 7.67 8.85
CA ASP A 17 -5.83 6.38 8.71
C ASP A 17 -4.99 5.20 9.23
N ARG A 18 -3.92 5.46 10.00
CA ARG A 18 -2.94 4.47 10.50
C ARG A 18 -2.18 3.72 9.37
N VAL A 19 -2.22 4.26 8.16
CA VAL A 19 -1.47 3.71 7.03
C VAL A 19 -0.10 4.41 6.95
N VAL A 20 0.97 3.63 7.01
CA VAL A 20 2.33 4.13 6.79
C VAL A 20 2.55 4.34 5.30
N ARG A 21 2.95 5.55 4.90
CA ARG A 21 3.12 5.98 3.51
C ARG A 21 4.50 6.57 3.26
N ILE A 22 4.91 6.56 1.99
CA ILE A 22 6.13 7.22 1.55
C ILE A 22 5.87 8.73 1.48
N ALA A 23 6.73 9.53 2.12
CA ALA A 23 6.64 10.98 2.21
C ALA A 23 6.46 11.62 0.83
N GLY A 24 5.57 12.62 0.74
CA GLY A 24 5.25 13.27 -0.53
C GLY A 24 4.37 12.47 -1.48
N THR A 25 3.97 11.23 -1.12
CA THR A 25 3.14 10.38 -1.96
C THR A 25 1.97 9.75 -1.20
N ARG A 26 1.04 9.13 -1.94
CA ARG A 26 -0.04 8.30 -1.37
C ARG A 26 0.31 6.81 -1.37
N ILE A 27 1.54 6.45 -1.75
CA ILE A 27 1.95 5.05 -1.88
C ILE A 27 2.17 4.50 -0.46
N PRO A 28 1.50 3.40 -0.08
CA PRO A 28 1.73 2.74 1.21
C PRO A 28 3.08 2.01 1.24
N LEU A 29 3.71 1.95 2.42
CA LEU A 29 4.90 1.14 2.70
C LEU A 29 4.73 -0.30 2.20
N GLU A 30 3.54 -0.88 2.47
CA GLU A 30 3.16 -2.23 2.08
C GLU A 30 3.43 -2.53 0.60
N ARG A 31 3.21 -1.57 -0.31
CA ARG A 31 3.40 -1.79 -1.75
C ARG A 31 4.86 -2.05 -2.09
N ILE A 32 5.75 -1.27 -1.50
CA ILE A 32 7.21 -1.38 -1.71
C ILE A 32 7.72 -2.69 -1.10
N VAL A 33 7.31 -2.97 0.14
CA VAL A 33 7.73 -4.19 0.86
C VAL A 33 7.25 -5.45 0.12
N ARG A 34 5.98 -5.51 -0.29
CA ARG A 34 5.45 -6.66 -1.03
C ARG A 34 6.11 -6.85 -2.39
N ALA A 35 6.40 -5.78 -3.13
CA ALA A 35 7.12 -5.88 -4.40
C ALA A 35 8.54 -6.42 -4.20
N PHE A 36 9.26 -5.91 -3.19
CA PHE A 36 10.59 -6.40 -2.84
C PHE A 36 10.57 -7.89 -2.44
N LEU A 37 9.62 -8.30 -1.59
CA LEU A 37 9.44 -9.70 -1.20
C LEU A 37 9.03 -10.61 -2.37
N ALA A 38 8.37 -10.07 -3.39
CA ALA A 38 8.06 -10.77 -4.64
C ALA A 38 9.28 -10.93 -5.57
N GLY A 39 10.44 -10.40 -5.20
CA GLY A 39 11.69 -10.50 -5.94
C GLY A 39 12.01 -9.31 -6.84
N SER A 40 11.19 -8.24 -6.82
CA SER A 40 11.53 -7.00 -7.53
C SER A 40 12.71 -6.31 -6.87
N THR A 41 13.66 -5.87 -7.70
CA THR A 41 14.77 -5.00 -7.27
C THR A 41 14.28 -3.59 -6.94
N PRO A 42 14.95 -2.82 -6.06
CA PRO A 42 14.62 -1.42 -5.81
C PRO A 42 14.51 -0.56 -7.09
N GLU A 43 15.34 -0.83 -8.09
CA GLU A 43 15.35 -0.17 -9.39
C GLU A 43 14.08 -0.46 -10.19
N GLN A 44 13.64 -1.73 -10.21
CA GLN A 44 12.37 -2.12 -10.84
C GLN A 44 11.19 -1.50 -10.11
N ILE A 45 11.22 -1.46 -8.78
CA ILE A 45 10.16 -0.83 -7.98
C ILE A 45 10.08 0.68 -8.27
N ALA A 46 11.21 1.38 -8.34
CA ALA A 46 11.25 2.79 -8.72
C ALA A 46 10.76 3.02 -10.16
N GLN A 47 11.00 2.07 -11.07
CA GLN A 47 10.46 2.12 -12.43
C GLN A 47 8.94 1.91 -12.47
N ASP A 48 8.40 1.01 -11.65
CA ASP A 48 6.97 0.73 -11.54
C ASP A 48 6.20 1.86 -10.85
N TYR A 49 6.88 2.65 -10.02
CA TYR A 49 6.36 3.81 -9.29
C TYR A 49 7.15 5.07 -9.64
N ASP A 50 6.94 5.62 -10.84
CA ASP A 50 7.66 6.78 -11.39
C ASP A 50 7.63 8.06 -10.52
N VAL A 51 6.67 8.17 -9.60
CA VAL A 51 6.58 9.24 -8.60
C VAL A 51 7.56 9.09 -7.44
N LEU A 52 8.19 7.92 -7.29
CA LEU A 52 9.18 7.65 -6.26
C LEU A 52 10.59 7.88 -6.80
N SER A 53 11.41 8.56 -6.02
CA SER A 53 12.83 8.61 -6.29
C SER A 53 13.46 7.24 -5.98
N LEU A 54 14.53 6.91 -6.70
CA LEU A 54 15.26 5.66 -6.44
C LEU A 54 15.84 5.63 -5.02
N GLU A 55 16.32 6.78 -4.53
CA GLU A 55 16.83 6.96 -3.17
C GLU A 55 15.78 6.66 -2.10
N ASP A 56 14.53 7.12 -2.29
CA ASP A 56 13.44 6.81 -1.36
C ASP A 56 13.13 5.31 -1.32
N VAL A 57 13.11 4.65 -2.48
CA VAL A 57 12.85 3.20 -2.55
C VAL A 57 13.95 2.42 -1.80
N TYR A 58 15.21 2.77 -2.01
CA TYR A 58 16.30 2.16 -1.26
C TYR A 58 16.21 2.42 0.25
N ALA A 59 15.89 3.65 0.66
CA ALA A 59 15.74 3.99 2.08
C ALA A 59 14.63 3.18 2.74
N VAL A 60 13.50 3.00 2.05
CA VAL A 60 12.36 2.19 2.51
C VAL A 60 12.73 0.71 2.60
N VAL A 61 13.39 0.15 1.57
CA VAL A 61 13.84 -1.26 1.61
C VAL A 61 14.87 -1.47 2.72
N ASN A 62 15.81 -0.54 2.91
CA ASN A 62 16.78 -0.60 3.99
C ASN A 62 16.10 -0.58 5.37
N TYR A 63 15.10 0.29 5.55
CA TYR A 63 14.30 0.33 6.78
C TYR A 63 13.58 -1.00 7.01
N TYR A 64 12.94 -1.57 5.98
CA TYR A 64 12.31 -2.89 6.08
C TYR A 64 13.29 -3.98 6.51
N LEU A 65 14.50 -4.01 5.93
CA LEU A 65 15.51 -5.01 6.27
C LEU A 65 16.00 -4.88 7.72
N HIS A 66 16.13 -3.65 8.24
CA HIS A 66 16.54 -3.39 9.62
C HIS A 66 15.41 -3.64 10.64
N HIS A 67 14.16 -3.41 10.26
CA HIS A 67 12.99 -3.46 11.14
C HIS A 67 12.01 -4.57 10.74
N ARG A 68 12.51 -5.65 10.17
CA ARG A 68 11.68 -6.66 9.48
C ARG A 68 10.55 -7.22 10.34
N SER A 69 10.83 -7.59 11.59
CA SER A 69 9.81 -8.13 12.50
C SER A 69 8.70 -7.15 12.81
N GLU A 70 9.03 -5.87 12.97
CA GLU A 70 8.07 -4.81 13.28
C GLU A 70 7.19 -4.50 12.07
N VAL A 71 7.81 -4.37 10.89
CA VAL A 71 7.07 -4.13 9.65
C VAL A 71 6.22 -5.34 9.27
N ASP A 72 6.72 -6.57 9.40
CA ASP A 72 5.94 -7.78 9.12
C ASP A 72 4.71 -7.88 10.04
N ALA A 73 4.85 -7.52 11.33
CA ALA A 73 3.72 -7.47 12.27
C ALA A 73 2.69 -6.40 11.87
N TYR A 74 3.16 -5.20 11.52
CA TYR A 74 2.30 -4.13 11.01
C TYR A 74 1.51 -4.56 9.77
N LEU A 75 2.17 -5.22 8.81
CA LEU A 75 1.51 -5.70 7.59
C LEU A 75 0.48 -6.81 7.87
N ALA A 76 0.76 -7.68 8.83
CA ALA A 76 -0.17 -8.74 9.24
C ALA A 76 -1.45 -8.16 9.89
N ASP A 77 -1.30 -7.15 10.76
CA ASP A 77 -2.44 -6.46 11.38
C ASP A 77 -3.29 -5.74 10.33
N ALA A 78 -2.66 -5.04 9.38
CA ALA A 78 -3.36 -4.38 8.29
C ALA A 78 -4.14 -5.35 7.40
N GLU A 79 -3.58 -6.55 7.14
CA GLU A 79 -4.25 -7.59 6.36
C GLU A 79 -5.45 -8.19 7.11
N ALA A 80 -5.31 -8.40 8.42
CA ALA A 80 -6.42 -8.85 9.27
C ALA A 80 -7.58 -7.82 9.31
N ASP A 81 -7.27 -6.53 9.38
CA ASP A 81 -8.25 -5.45 9.27
C ASP A 81 -8.97 -5.45 7.93
N ALA A 82 -8.21 -5.55 6.83
CA ALA A 82 -8.77 -5.56 5.48
C ALA A 82 -9.72 -6.76 5.25
N VAL A 83 -9.37 -7.94 5.77
CA VAL A 83 -10.23 -9.12 5.72
C VAL A 83 -11.51 -8.88 6.52
N ARG A 84 -11.43 -8.37 7.75
CA ARG A 84 -12.61 -8.07 8.58
C ARG A 84 -13.55 -7.08 7.91
N THR A 85 -13.02 -5.98 7.39
CA THR A 85 -13.83 -4.96 6.70
C THR A 85 -14.47 -5.51 5.42
N ARG A 86 -13.75 -6.35 4.65
CA ARG A 86 -14.31 -7.00 3.46
C ARG A 86 -15.47 -7.91 3.82
N ASP A 87 -15.26 -8.78 4.82
CA ASP A 87 -16.24 -9.72 5.31
C ASP A 87 -17.52 -9.02 5.80
N GLU A 88 -17.38 -7.93 6.56
CA GLU A 88 -18.51 -7.10 7.01
C GLU A 88 -19.22 -6.43 5.84
N THR A 89 -18.47 -5.88 4.89
CA THR A 89 -19.03 -5.25 3.68
C THR A 89 -19.74 -6.27 2.80
N GLU A 90 -19.21 -7.47 2.61
CA GLU A 90 -19.84 -8.53 1.84
C GLU A 90 -21.09 -9.08 2.53
N ARG A 91 -21.11 -9.13 3.87
CA ARG A 91 -22.28 -9.51 4.66
C ARG A 91 -23.37 -8.41 4.65
N GLN A 92 -22.99 -7.14 4.72
CA GLN A 92 -23.92 -6.00 4.79
C GLN A 92 -24.36 -5.49 3.42
N HIS A 93 -23.48 -5.57 2.42
CA HIS A 93 -23.64 -5.01 1.08
C HIS A 93 -23.32 -6.02 -0.02
N GLY A 94 -23.46 -7.32 0.25
CA GLY A 94 -23.31 -8.38 -0.72
C GLY A 94 -23.93 -7.97 -2.05
N LEU A 95 -23.12 -7.98 -3.11
CA LEU A 95 -23.44 -7.50 -4.47
C LEU A 95 -24.58 -8.30 -5.15
N ASN A 96 -25.32 -9.09 -4.38
CA ASN A 96 -26.49 -9.83 -4.80
C ASN A 96 -27.55 -8.86 -5.32
N GLY A 97 -27.92 -9.06 -6.59
CA GLY A 97 -28.95 -8.25 -7.25
C GLY A 97 -28.48 -6.89 -7.78
N ILE A 98 -27.19 -6.51 -7.70
CA ILE A 98 -26.71 -5.30 -8.40
C ILE A 98 -26.87 -5.47 -9.92
N ARG A 99 -26.49 -6.63 -10.44
CA ARG A 99 -26.69 -6.97 -11.85
C ARG A 99 -28.16 -6.90 -12.25
N ALA A 100 -29.07 -7.43 -11.42
CA ALA A 100 -30.52 -7.38 -11.67
C ALA A 100 -31.06 -5.94 -11.65
N ARG A 101 -30.63 -5.12 -10.68
CA ARG A 101 -30.99 -3.69 -10.58
C ARG A 101 -30.50 -2.87 -11.78
N LEU A 102 -29.29 -3.12 -12.25
CA LEU A 102 -28.72 -2.44 -13.41
C LEU A 102 -29.39 -2.84 -14.72
N LEU A 103 -29.77 -4.12 -14.87
CA LEU A 103 -30.54 -4.61 -16.02
C LEU A 103 -31.95 -4.01 -16.05
N ALA A 104 -32.65 -3.99 -14.90
CA ALA A 104 -33.97 -3.38 -14.80
C ALA A 104 -33.95 -1.89 -15.21
N ARG A 105 -32.94 -1.12 -14.77
CA ARG A 105 -32.75 0.29 -15.14
C ARG A 105 -32.51 0.52 -16.64
N ARG A 106 -31.85 -0.42 -17.34
CA ARG A 106 -31.61 -0.32 -18.79
C ARG A 106 -32.88 -0.57 -19.59
N SER A 107 -33.75 -1.45 -19.11
CA SER A 107 -35.03 -1.76 -19.77
C SER A 107 -36.06 -0.63 -19.65
N THR A 108 -36.00 0.18 -18.58
CA THR A 108 -36.95 1.29 -18.36
C THR A 108 -36.60 2.58 -19.09
N LYS A 109 -35.41 2.67 -19.72
CA LYS A 109 -34.95 3.87 -20.45
C LYS A 109 -35.12 3.75 -21.98
N VAL A 110 -35.71 2.67 -22.44
CA VAL A 110 -36.08 2.45 -23.86
C VAL A 110 -37.61 2.40 -23.93
N GLU A 111 -38.24 3.55 -23.74
CA GLU A 111 -39.60 3.93 -24.11
C GLU A 111 -39.64 5.46 -24.16
#